data_AF-A0AAN0JDM7-F1
#
_entry.id   AF-A0AAN0JDM7-F1
#
_cell.length_a   1.000
_cell.length_b   1.000
_cell.length_c   1.000
_cell.angle_alpha   90.00
_cell.angle_beta   90.00
_cell.angle_gamma   90.00
#
_symmetry.space_group_name_H-M   'P 1'
#
loop_
_entity.id
_entity.type
_entity.pdbx_description
1 polymer ?
#
loop_
_entity_poly.entity_id
_entity_poly.type
_entity_poly.pdbx_seq_one_letter_code
_entity_poly.pdbx_strand_id
1 'polypeptide(L)'
;MTSVTGFCNQSQTESLDFGAHTWPESVGNTILTMPCGNRPLMNVTRMCQTNGVGWGNPDYSQCETSTCENDTIVTNRGTFQWPITPVESLADLPCPHGPNGARAIRQCRRNGVWDTHDISNCTDPRITAAFASIADTNVTVENVVEVAQNLSEVVMLASQPGDQNEINLRNVSSLLIQTANLFSSPDIIIMLSTEEVSMTTESTIEILNSIQEWPPQVIAAQSNNIVQSFERIVGALISQENFTNLTIIETGIAFQGLRVS
;
A
#
# COMPACT_ATOMS: atom_id res chain seq x y z
N MET A 1 5.55 63.37 13.74
CA MET A 1 4.62 62.79 14.73
C MET A 1 3.27 62.66 14.06
N THR A 2 2.88 61.46 13.66
CA THR A 2 1.50 61.20 13.22
C THR A 2 0.61 61.31 14.45
N SER A 3 -0.25 62.33 14.48
CA SER A 3 -1.26 62.48 15.54
C SER A 3 -2.18 61.27 15.47
N VAL A 4 -2.19 60.44 16.51
CA VAL A 4 -3.16 59.34 16.65
C VAL A 4 -4.47 59.98 17.09
N THR A 5 -5.26 60.48 16.14
CA THR A 5 -6.55 61.10 16.43
C THR A 5 -7.64 60.04 16.43
N GLY A 6 -7.88 59.36 17.54
CA GLY A 6 -9.10 58.57 17.74
C GLY A 6 -8.88 57.11 18.17
N PHE A 7 -9.88 56.59 18.87
CA PHE A 7 -9.93 55.25 19.45
C PHE A 7 -11.20 54.55 19.02
N CYS A 8 -11.13 53.23 18.84
CA CYS A 8 -12.31 52.40 18.77
C CYS A 8 -12.63 51.89 20.17
N ASN A 9 -13.80 52.25 20.72
CA ASN A 9 -14.27 51.76 22.02
C ASN A 9 -14.41 50.23 22.04
N GLN A 10 -14.45 49.64 23.22
CA GLN A 10 -14.72 48.21 23.38
C GLN A 10 -16.00 47.78 22.61
N SER A 11 -15.91 46.65 21.89
CA SER A 11 -16.98 46.13 21.06
C SER A 11 -17.11 44.62 21.19
N GLN A 12 -18.32 44.10 21.02
CA GLN A 12 -18.58 42.66 20.94
C GLN A 12 -19.11 42.28 19.57
N THR A 13 -18.70 41.12 19.07
CA THR A 13 -19.22 40.53 17.85
C THR A 13 -19.54 39.06 18.10
N GLU A 14 -20.68 38.61 17.59
CA GLU A 14 -21.09 37.21 17.63
C GLU A 14 -21.13 36.65 16.21
N SER A 15 -20.46 35.51 16.02
CA SER A 15 -20.61 34.66 14.84
C SER A 15 -21.24 33.35 15.28
N LEU A 16 -22.26 32.89 14.54
CA LEU A 16 -22.88 31.57 14.77
C LEU A 16 -21.84 30.45 14.62
N ASP A 17 -20.89 30.61 13.69
CA ASP A 17 -19.92 29.58 13.32
C ASP A 17 -18.58 29.72 14.06
N PHE A 18 -18.24 30.93 14.53
CA PHE A 18 -16.92 31.23 15.11
C PHE A 18 -16.96 31.77 16.54
N GLY A 19 -18.13 31.88 17.14
CA GLY A 19 -18.32 32.28 18.54
C GLY A 19 -18.32 33.79 18.78
N ALA A 20 -18.37 34.15 20.07
CA ALA A 20 -18.40 35.54 20.52
C ALA A 20 -16.99 36.06 20.81
N HIS A 21 -16.69 37.27 20.33
CA HIS A 21 -15.40 37.93 20.52
C HIS A 21 -15.60 39.29 21.16
N THR A 22 -14.83 39.58 22.20
CA THR A 22 -14.77 40.90 22.84
C THR A 22 -13.49 41.61 22.41
N TRP A 23 -13.65 42.70 21.68
CA TRP A 23 -12.56 43.52 21.16
C TRP A 23 -12.27 44.65 22.15
N PRO A 24 -11.09 44.68 22.79
CA PRO A 24 -10.72 45.74 23.72
C PRO A 24 -10.54 47.07 22.98
N GLU A 25 -10.65 48.18 23.71
CA GLU A 25 -10.38 49.50 23.17
C GLU A 25 -8.99 49.56 22.53
N SER A 26 -8.89 50.18 21.35
CA SER A 26 -7.64 50.25 20.61
C SER A 26 -7.50 51.57 19.85
N VAL A 27 -6.25 52.00 19.67
CA VAL A 27 -5.93 53.16 18.84
C VAL A 27 -6.26 52.90 17.37
N GLY A 28 -6.67 53.95 16.66
CA GLY A 28 -6.88 53.91 15.22
C GLY A 28 -5.67 53.33 14.46
N ASN A 29 -5.95 52.62 13.37
CA ASN A 29 -4.96 51.95 12.53
C ASN A 29 -4.24 50.75 13.20
N THR A 30 -4.90 50.10 14.17
CA THR A 30 -4.41 48.88 14.82
C THR A 30 -5.24 47.67 14.39
N ILE A 31 -4.57 46.55 14.13
CA ILE A 31 -5.20 45.24 13.92
C ILE A 31 -5.11 44.46 15.21
N LEU A 32 -6.26 44.03 15.73
CA LEU A 32 -6.33 43.11 16.86
C LEU A 32 -6.58 41.69 16.38
N THR A 33 -6.10 40.75 17.17
CA THR A 33 -6.18 39.32 16.92
C THR A 33 -6.79 38.65 18.14
N MET A 34 -7.79 37.80 17.92
CA MET A 34 -8.42 36.99 18.96
C MET A 34 -8.48 35.53 18.48
N PRO A 35 -8.42 34.54 19.39
CA PRO A 35 -8.62 33.15 19.01
C PRO A 35 -10.04 32.94 18.48
N CYS A 36 -10.20 32.12 17.44
CA CYS A 36 -11.54 31.72 16.97
C CYS A 36 -12.23 30.91 18.09
N GLY A 37 -13.49 31.18 18.40
CA GLY A 37 -14.21 30.55 19.52
C GLY A 37 -14.24 29.01 19.47
N ASN A 38 -14.38 28.44 18.27
CA ASN A 38 -14.39 26.99 18.07
C ASN A 38 -12.99 26.40 17.78
N ARG A 39 -11.95 27.25 17.65
CA ARG A 39 -10.58 26.85 17.30
C ARG A 39 -9.55 27.80 17.94
N PRO A 40 -9.13 27.56 19.18
CA PRO A 40 -8.22 28.46 19.90
C PRO A 40 -6.80 28.56 19.32
N LEU A 41 -6.45 27.70 18.34
CA LEU A 41 -5.18 27.74 17.61
C LEU A 41 -5.22 28.59 16.33
N MET A 42 -6.40 28.98 15.87
CA MET A 42 -6.62 29.89 14.75
C MET A 42 -7.10 31.24 15.26
N ASN A 43 -6.97 32.27 14.43
CA ASN A 43 -7.20 33.64 14.86
C ASN A 43 -8.18 34.39 13.95
N VAL A 44 -9.17 35.04 14.53
CA VAL A 44 -9.94 36.11 13.88
C VAL A 44 -9.17 37.42 14.01
N THR A 45 -9.17 38.23 12.96
CA THR A 45 -8.58 39.58 13.01
C THR A 45 -9.63 40.65 12.83
N ARG A 46 -9.41 41.84 13.41
CA ARG A 46 -10.29 43.00 13.22
C ARG A 46 -9.50 44.29 13.32
N MET A 47 -9.74 45.19 12.37
CA MET A 47 -9.05 46.47 12.30
C MET A 47 -9.86 47.59 12.98
N CYS A 48 -9.23 48.35 13.86
CA CYS A 48 -9.73 49.66 14.26
C CYS A 48 -9.38 50.67 13.15
N GLN A 49 -10.39 51.26 12.52
CA GLN A 49 -10.22 52.08 11.33
C GLN A 49 -9.42 53.36 11.61
N THR A 50 -8.87 53.95 10.56
CA THR A 50 -8.10 55.20 10.63
C THR A 50 -8.89 56.27 11.37
N ASN A 51 -8.22 56.97 12.28
CA ASN A 51 -8.79 58.00 13.15
C ASN A 51 -9.89 57.51 14.12
N GLY A 52 -9.96 56.21 14.42
CA GLY A 52 -10.93 55.69 15.40
C GLY A 52 -12.39 55.85 14.98
N VAL A 53 -12.66 55.94 13.67
CA VAL A 53 -14.02 56.11 13.11
C VAL A 53 -14.94 54.93 13.46
N GLY A 54 -14.35 53.79 13.80
CA GLY A 54 -15.05 52.61 14.28
C GLY A 54 -14.28 51.33 13.97
N TRP A 55 -14.84 50.22 14.42
CA TRP A 55 -14.31 48.90 14.06
C TRP A 55 -14.73 48.51 12.64
N GLY A 56 -13.81 47.95 11.87
CA GLY A 56 -14.16 47.22 10.65
C GLY A 56 -14.91 45.91 10.95
N ASN A 57 -15.30 45.21 9.89
CA ASN A 57 -15.83 43.85 10.02
C ASN A 57 -14.70 42.91 10.48
N PRO A 58 -14.98 41.94 11.37
CA PRO A 58 -14.02 40.87 11.66
C PRO A 58 -13.75 40.03 10.41
N ASP A 59 -12.49 39.64 10.23
CA ASP A 59 -12.04 38.72 9.20
C ASP A 59 -11.90 37.31 9.79
N TYR A 60 -12.83 36.45 9.41
CA TYR A 60 -12.91 35.04 9.84
C TYR A 60 -12.29 34.07 8.83
N SER A 61 -11.60 34.55 7.79
CA SER A 61 -11.02 33.68 6.74
C SER A 61 -10.08 32.59 7.30
N GLN A 62 -9.42 32.86 8.42
CA GLN A 62 -8.56 31.91 9.13
C GLN A 62 -9.34 30.98 10.09
N CYS A 63 -10.60 31.32 10.40
CA CYS A 63 -11.51 30.51 11.21
C CYS A 63 -12.32 29.52 10.35
N GLU A 64 -12.53 29.83 9.06
CA GLU A 64 -13.21 28.95 8.11
C GLU A 64 -12.45 27.61 7.96
N THR A 65 -13.19 26.52 8.02
CA THR A 65 -12.63 25.17 7.98
C THR A 65 -12.89 24.58 6.62
N SER A 66 -11.90 24.57 5.75
CA SER A 66 -11.96 23.68 4.61
C SER A 66 -11.75 22.25 5.11
N THR A 67 -12.66 21.36 4.73
CA THR A 67 -12.57 19.92 4.96
C THR A 67 -12.77 19.20 3.64
N CYS A 68 -12.23 17.98 3.55
CA CYS A 68 -12.75 17.02 2.60
C CYS A 68 -13.96 16.36 3.24
N GLU A 69 -15.08 16.36 2.51
CA GLU A 69 -16.31 15.69 2.93
C GLU A 69 -16.10 14.20 3.09
N ASN A 70 -17.01 13.52 3.81
CA ASN A 70 -16.97 12.07 3.84
C ASN A 70 -17.12 11.49 2.42
N ASP A 71 -16.48 10.35 2.18
CA ASP A 71 -16.52 9.69 0.89
C ASP A 71 -16.45 8.17 1.05
N THR A 72 -17.13 7.43 0.20
CA THR A 72 -17.13 5.97 0.23
C THR A 72 -16.72 5.41 -1.12
N ILE A 73 -15.70 4.58 -1.12
CA ILE A 73 -15.22 3.87 -2.31
C ILE A 73 -15.37 2.36 -2.11
N VAL A 74 -15.66 1.66 -3.20
CA VAL A 74 -15.70 0.19 -3.25
C VAL A 74 -14.73 -0.25 -4.33
N THR A 75 -13.76 -1.08 -3.96
CA THR A 75 -12.72 -1.59 -4.85
C THR A 75 -12.60 -3.10 -4.71
N ASN A 76 -11.73 -3.71 -5.50
CA ASN A 76 -11.33 -5.10 -5.32
C ASN A 76 -10.61 -5.38 -3.99
N ARG A 77 -10.15 -4.35 -3.27
CA ARG A 77 -9.47 -4.46 -1.97
C ARG A 77 -10.41 -4.17 -0.79
N GLY A 78 -11.71 -4.00 -1.06
CA GLY A 78 -12.75 -3.81 -0.07
C GLY A 78 -13.48 -2.47 -0.16
N THR A 79 -14.22 -2.14 0.90
CA THR A 79 -14.97 -0.89 1.03
C THR A 79 -14.27 0.02 2.02
N PHE A 80 -14.06 1.28 1.63
CA PHE A 80 -13.40 2.30 2.46
C PHE A 80 -14.34 3.49 2.64
N GLN A 81 -14.64 3.81 3.90
CA GLN A 81 -15.46 4.96 4.30
C GLN A 81 -14.55 6.04 4.88
N TRP A 82 -14.12 6.98 4.05
CA TRP A 82 -13.26 8.09 4.43
C TRP A 82 -14.05 9.08 5.29
N PRO A 83 -13.55 9.41 6.50
CA PRO A 83 -14.23 10.35 7.39
C PRO A 83 -14.03 11.79 6.91
N ILE A 84 -14.86 12.72 7.38
CA ILE A 84 -14.60 14.15 7.20
C ILE A 84 -13.21 14.48 7.75
N THR A 85 -12.36 15.06 6.91
CA THR A 85 -10.94 15.26 7.22
C THR A 85 -10.52 16.70 6.95
N PRO A 86 -9.80 17.37 7.87
CA PRO A 86 -9.29 18.72 7.63
C PRO A 86 -8.40 18.80 6.40
N VAL A 87 -8.43 19.93 5.68
CA VAL A 87 -7.47 20.16 4.59
C VAL A 87 -6.03 20.04 5.05
N GLU A 88 -5.17 19.62 4.13
CA GLU A 88 -3.75 19.37 4.37
C GLU A 88 -3.46 18.25 5.38
N SER A 89 -4.48 17.51 5.82
CA SER A 89 -4.33 16.33 6.70
C SER A 89 -4.41 15.02 5.93
N LEU A 90 -3.73 14.00 6.46
CA LEU A 90 -3.79 12.62 5.99
C LEU A 90 -4.86 11.87 6.78
N ALA A 91 -5.80 11.24 6.08
CA ALA A 91 -6.70 10.26 6.68
C ALA A 91 -6.16 8.86 6.45
N ASP A 92 -6.36 7.99 7.43
CA ASP A 92 -5.94 6.60 7.37
C ASP A 92 -7.01 5.67 7.94
N LEU A 93 -7.24 4.55 7.25
CA LEU A 93 -8.23 3.54 7.61
C LEU A 93 -7.55 2.17 7.70
N PRO A 94 -7.96 1.29 8.62
CA PRO A 94 -7.51 -0.09 8.59
C PRO A 94 -7.94 -0.76 7.28
N CYS A 95 -7.07 -1.59 6.71
CA CYS A 95 -7.43 -2.39 5.55
C CYS A 95 -8.49 -3.43 5.93
N PRO A 96 -9.57 -3.60 5.14
CA PRO A 96 -10.54 -4.69 5.34
C PRO A 96 -9.92 -6.08 5.23
N HIS A 97 -8.93 -6.21 4.34
CA HIS A 97 -8.16 -7.42 4.10
C HIS A 97 -6.67 -7.08 3.99
N GLY A 98 -5.84 -7.97 4.55
CA GLY A 98 -4.40 -7.96 4.37
C GLY A 98 -3.61 -8.12 5.66
N PRO A 99 -2.30 -7.80 5.65
CA PRO A 99 -1.44 -7.98 6.80
C PRO A 99 -1.97 -7.24 8.03
N ASN A 100 -1.75 -7.81 9.21
CA ASN A 100 -2.15 -7.17 10.46
C ASN A 100 -1.53 -5.77 10.57
N GLY A 101 -2.37 -4.76 10.79
CA GLY A 101 -1.93 -3.37 10.89
C GLY A 101 -1.74 -2.66 9.54
N ALA A 102 -2.02 -3.31 8.40
CA ALA A 102 -2.05 -2.63 7.11
C ALA A 102 -3.12 -1.53 7.09
N ARG A 103 -2.77 -0.40 6.46
CA ARG A 103 -3.63 0.80 6.41
C ARG A 103 -3.72 1.33 4.99
N ALA A 104 -4.92 1.75 4.62
CA ALA A 104 -5.16 2.62 3.48
C ALA A 104 -4.98 4.07 3.91
N ILE A 105 -4.44 4.90 3.03
CA ILE A 105 -4.25 6.33 3.30
C ILE A 105 -4.84 7.19 2.19
N ARG A 106 -5.27 8.40 2.53
CA ARG A 106 -5.76 9.38 1.55
C ARG A 106 -5.52 10.78 2.05
N GLN A 107 -4.95 11.63 1.19
CA GLN A 107 -4.65 13.01 1.51
C GLN A 107 -5.85 13.91 1.24
N CYS A 108 -6.21 14.74 2.21
CA CYS A 108 -7.11 15.86 1.96
C CYS A 108 -6.29 17.08 1.48
N ARG A 109 -6.55 17.59 0.28
CA ARG A 109 -5.76 18.70 -0.30
C ARG A 109 -6.23 20.06 0.25
N ARG A 110 -5.39 21.09 0.14
CA ARG A 110 -5.68 22.47 0.60
C ARG A 110 -7.03 23.03 0.10
N ASN A 111 -7.48 22.61 -1.08
CA ASN A 111 -8.71 23.07 -1.70
C ASN A 111 -9.98 22.31 -1.24
N GLY A 112 -9.90 21.46 -0.22
CA GLY A 112 -11.07 20.70 0.28
C GLY A 112 -11.45 19.51 -0.61
N VAL A 113 -10.57 19.09 -1.52
CA VAL A 113 -10.81 17.95 -2.40
C VAL A 113 -9.88 16.80 -2.01
N TRP A 114 -10.46 15.61 -1.95
CA TRP A 114 -9.70 14.39 -1.73
C TRP A 114 -8.71 14.10 -2.86
N ASP A 115 -7.52 13.65 -2.51
CA ASP A 115 -6.60 13.02 -3.45
C ASP A 115 -7.05 11.60 -3.84
N THR A 116 -6.32 10.98 -4.76
CA THR A 116 -6.39 9.55 -5.03
C THR A 116 -6.06 8.78 -3.75
N HIS A 117 -6.87 7.77 -3.47
CA HIS A 117 -6.67 6.88 -2.33
C HIS A 117 -5.47 5.95 -2.61
N ASP A 118 -4.62 5.78 -1.62
CA ASP A 118 -3.58 4.75 -1.63
C ASP A 118 -4.04 3.57 -0.78
N ILE A 119 -4.40 2.49 -1.48
CA ILE A 119 -4.86 1.21 -0.93
C ILE A 119 -3.89 0.07 -1.27
N SER A 120 -2.68 0.39 -1.72
CA SER A 120 -1.68 -0.58 -2.19
C SER A 120 -1.23 -1.55 -1.10
N ASN A 121 -1.29 -1.12 0.16
CA ASN A 121 -0.98 -1.94 1.34
C ASN A 121 -2.12 -2.89 1.75
N CYS A 122 -3.33 -2.73 1.22
CA CYS A 122 -4.44 -3.63 1.48
C CYS A 122 -4.42 -4.79 0.48
N THR A 123 -4.87 -5.98 0.86
CA THR A 123 -4.84 -7.16 -0.02
C THR A 123 -6.11 -7.26 -0.87
N ASP A 124 -5.96 -7.74 -2.12
CA ASP A 124 -7.09 -8.24 -2.89
C ASP A 124 -7.37 -9.69 -2.45
N PRO A 125 -8.49 -9.97 -1.75
CA PRO A 125 -8.78 -11.30 -1.22
C PRO A 125 -8.90 -12.36 -2.32
N ARG A 126 -9.17 -11.97 -3.58
CA ARG A 126 -9.25 -12.91 -4.70
C ARG A 126 -7.87 -13.44 -5.10
N ILE A 127 -6.82 -12.62 -4.97
CA ILE A 127 -5.44 -13.05 -5.22
C ILE A 127 -5.02 -14.06 -4.15
N THR A 128 -5.26 -13.76 -2.87
CA THR A 128 -4.98 -14.72 -1.79
C THR A 128 -5.78 -16.02 -1.92
N ALA A 129 -7.04 -15.94 -2.36
CA ALA A 129 -7.84 -17.13 -2.67
C ALA A 129 -7.25 -17.95 -3.82
N ALA A 130 -6.70 -17.31 -4.87
CA ALA A 130 -6.03 -18.00 -5.96
C ALA A 130 -4.78 -18.74 -5.48
N PHE A 131 -3.94 -18.11 -4.65
CA PHE A 131 -2.80 -18.77 -4.02
C PHE A 131 -3.22 -19.99 -3.20
N ALA A 132 -4.26 -19.86 -2.38
CA ALA A 132 -4.76 -20.96 -1.56
C ALA A 132 -5.31 -22.11 -2.43
N SER A 133 -6.10 -21.79 -3.45
CA SER A 133 -6.70 -22.78 -4.35
C SER A 133 -5.65 -23.62 -5.08
N ILE A 134 -4.55 -23.00 -5.56
CA ILE A 134 -3.47 -23.76 -6.20
C ILE A 134 -2.70 -24.55 -5.14
N ALA A 135 -2.41 -23.96 -3.97
CA ALA A 135 -1.67 -24.63 -2.90
C ALA A 135 -2.38 -25.84 -2.29
N ASP A 136 -3.71 -25.87 -2.35
CA ASP A 136 -4.53 -27.02 -1.96
C ASP A 136 -4.47 -28.18 -2.97
N THR A 137 -3.93 -27.95 -4.17
CA THR A 137 -3.74 -29.00 -5.18
C THR A 137 -2.56 -29.89 -4.81
N ASN A 138 -2.77 -31.21 -4.82
CA ASN A 138 -1.68 -32.17 -4.65
C ASN A 138 -0.83 -32.24 -5.92
N VAL A 139 0.48 -32.06 -5.79
CA VAL A 139 1.41 -32.11 -6.92
C VAL A 139 1.73 -33.57 -7.27
N THR A 140 1.56 -33.93 -8.52
CA THR A 140 1.67 -35.30 -9.08
C THR A 140 2.40 -35.27 -10.41
N VAL A 141 2.76 -36.43 -10.97
CA VAL A 141 3.44 -36.48 -12.27
C VAL A 141 2.56 -35.95 -13.40
N GLU A 142 1.24 -36.12 -13.28
CA GLU A 142 0.29 -35.73 -14.32
C GLU A 142 0.03 -34.21 -14.38
N ASN A 143 0.27 -33.49 -13.28
CA ASN A 143 -0.10 -32.06 -13.17
C ASN A 143 1.04 -31.13 -12.79
N VAL A 144 2.27 -31.62 -12.56
CA VAL A 144 3.37 -30.79 -12.03
C VAL A 144 3.70 -29.58 -12.91
N VAL A 145 3.67 -29.74 -14.24
CA VAL A 145 3.91 -28.65 -15.19
C VAL A 145 2.82 -27.59 -15.09
N GLU A 146 1.54 -28.00 -15.14
CA GLU A 146 0.40 -27.10 -15.07
C GLU A 146 0.38 -26.35 -13.72
N VAL A 147 0.65 -27.05 -12.62
CA VAL A 147 0.71 -26.42 -11.28
C VAL A 147 1.82 -25.38 -11.20
N ALA A 148 3.01 -25.67 -11.75
CA ALA A 148 4.12 -24.72 -11.75
C ALA A 148 3.82 -23.47 -12.60
N GLN A 149 3.21 -23.64 -13.77
CA GLN A 149 2.80 -22.55 -14.65
C GLN A 149 1.70 -21.69 -14.00
N ASN A 150 0.64 -22.32 -13.48
CA ASN A 150 -0.44 -21.62 -12.79
C ASN A 150 0.08 -20.85 -11.56
N LEU A 151 1.05 -21.42 -10.82
CA LEU A 151 1.68 -20.72 -9.70
C LEU A 151 2.48 -19.51 -10.17
N SER A 152 3.24 -19.63 -11.27
CA SER A 152 3.95 -18.49 -11.90
C SER A 152 2.98 -17.35 -12.23
N GLU A 153 1.87 -17.67 -12.89
CA GLU A 153 0.84 -16.68 -13.23
C GLU A 153 0.25 -15.99 -12.00
N VAL A 154 -0.10 -16.75 -10.94
CA VAL A 154 -0.67 -16.17 -9.72
C VAL A 154 0.33 -15.30 -8.96
N VAL A 155 1.62 -15.68 -8.94
CA VAL A 155 2.68 -14.85 -8.35
C VAL A 155 2.80 -13.52 -9.08
N MET A 156 2.65 -13.50 -10.41
CA MET A 156 2.68 -12.27 -11.21
C MET A 156 1.48 -11.33 -10.96
N LEU A 157 0.35 -11.85 -10.47
CA LEU A 157 -0.80 -11.02 -10.07
C LEU A 157 -0.52 -10.20 -8.80
N ALA A 158 0.37 -10.68 -7.91
CA ALA A 158 0.72 -10.05 -6.64
C ALA A 158 1.66 -8.85 -6.82
N SER A 159 1.18 -7.82 -7.52
CA SER A 159 1.96 -6.63 -7.89
C SER A 159 1.99 -5.53 -6.82
N GLN A 160 1.09 -5.58 -5.82
CA GLN A 160 1.00 -4.55 -4.78
C GLN A 160 1.53 -5.08 -3.44
N PRO A 161 2.10 -4.21 -2.58
CA PRO A 161 2.66 -4.62 -1.28
C PRO A 161 1.69 -5.41 -0.39
N GLY A 162 0.40 -5.09 -0.43
CA GLY A 162 -0.63 -5.83 0.32
C GLY A 162 -0.80 -7.28 -0.16
N ASP A 163 -0.59 -7.56 -1.44
CA ASP A 163 -0.68 -8.92 -2.00
C ASP A 163 0.61 -9.72 -1.78
N GLN A 164 1.73 -9.03 -1.59
CA GLN A 164 3.05 -9.59 -1.32
C GLN A 164 3.23 -9.86 0.17
N ASN A 165 2.43 -10.79 0.71
CA ASN A 165 2.35 -11.05 2.14
C ASN A 165 2.78 -12.49 2.50
N GLU A 166 3.02 -12.73 3.79
CA GLU A 166 3.51 -14.03 4.29
C GLU A 166 2.56 -15.19 4.01
N ILE A 167 1.25 -14.96 3.96
CA ILE A 167 0.26 -16.01 3.69
C ILE A 167 0.44 -16.51 2.26
N ASN A 168 0.50 -15.58 1.30
CA ASN A 168 0.71 -15.91 -0.10
C ASN A 168 2.08 -16.55 -0.33
N LEU A 169 3.14 -16.06 0.35
CA LEU A 169 4.47 -16.66 0.26
C LEU A 169 4.53 -18.09 0.82
N ARG A 170 3.80 -18.39 1.90
CA ARG A 170 3.70 -19.76 2.43
C ARG A 170 3.02 -20.71 1.44
N ASN A 171 2.01 -20.24 0.72
CA ASN A 171 1.37 -21.01 -0.35
C ASN A 171 2.35 -21.30 -1.49
N VAL A 172 3.13 -20.32 -1.94
CA VAL A 172 4.23 -20.51 -2.90
C VAL A 172 5.22 -21.56 -2.40
N SER A 173 5.74 -21.38 -1.17
CA SER A 173 6.72 -22.30 -0.59
C SER A 173 6.17 -23.72 -0.46
N SER A 174 4.90 -23.89 -0.09
CA SER A 174 4.27 -25.21 0.05
C SER A 174 4.29 -25.98 -1.27
N LEU A 175 3.92 -25.32 -2.37
CA LEU A 175 3.91 -25.93 -3.70
C LEU A 175 5.32 -26.24 -4.19
N LEU A 176 6.27 -25.32 -4.02
CA LEU A 176 7.67 -25.58 -4.39
C LEU A 176 8.25 -26.77 -3.61
N ILE A 177 7.92 -26.91 -2.32
CA ILE A 177 8.32 -28.08 -1.52
C ILE A 177 7.70 -29.37 -2.09
N GLN A 178 6.41 -29.36 -2.43
CA GLN A 178 5.74 -30.53 -3.02
C GLN A 178 6.37 -30.93 -4.35
N THR A 179 6.60 -29.97 -5.26
CA THR A 179 7.29 -30.17 -6.53
C THR A 179 8.70 -30.73 -6.32
N ALA A 180 9.47 -30.14 -5.40
CA ALA A 180 10.82 -30.60 -5.09
C ALA A 180 10.83 -32.04 -4.51
N ASN A 181 9.85 -32.39 -3.68
CA ASN A 181 9.71 -33.74 -3.13
C ASN A 181 9.32 -34.75 -4.21
N LEU A 182 8.42 -34.38 -5.14
CA LEU A 182 8.07 -35.20 -6.29
C LEU A 182 9.33 -35.54 -7.13
N PHE A 183 10.14 -34.52 -7.43
CA PHE A 183 11.36 -34.66 -8.23
C PHE A 183 12.50 -35.38 -7.50
N SER A 184 12.48 -35.39 -6.15
CA SER A 184 13.46 -36.11 -5.35
C SER A 184 13.24 -37.63 -5.32
N SER A 185 12.08 -38.11 -5.78
CA SER A 185 11.77 -39.54 -5.80
C SER A 185 12.32 -40.21 -7.06
N PRO A 186 13.27 -41.17 -6.95
CA PRO A 186 13.90 -41.80 -8.11
C PRO A 186 12.91 -42.54 -9.02
N ASP A 187 11.87 -43.14 -8.43
CA ASP A 187 10.86 -43.89 -9.19
C ASP A 187 9.92 -42.97 -9.97
N ILE A 188 9.82 -41.71 -9.56
CA ILE A 188 8.90 -40.72 -10.12
C ILE A 188 9.59 -39.89 -11.20
N ILE A 189 10.84 -39.46 -10.94
CA ILE A 189 11.57 -38.59 -11.86
C ILE A 189 11.82 -39.25 -13.23
N ILE A 190 11.89 -40.58 -13.28
CA ILE A 190 11.99 -41.35 -14.53
C ILE A 190 10.68 -41.41 -15.33
N MET A 191 9.54 -41.10 -14.70
CA MET A 191 8.25 -41.03 -15.38
C MET A 191 8.05 -39.70 -16.09
N LEU A 192 8.81 -38.66 -15.72
CA LEU A 192 8.78 -37.34 -16.32
C LEU A 192 9.80 -37.25 -17.46
N SER A 193 9.38 -36.64 -18.56
CA SER A 193 10.29 -36.28 -19.64
C SER A 193 11.20 -35.13 -19.23
N THR A 194 12.36 -35.03 -19.88
CA THR A 194 13.28 -33.90 -19.68
C THR A 194 12.62 -32.55 -19.98
N GLU A 195 11.69 -32.52 -20.94
CA GLU A 195 10.91 -31.31 -21.28
C GLU A 195 9.99 -30.88 -20.13
N GLU A 196 9.25 -31.80 -19.52
CA GLU A 196 8.39 -31.49 -18.37
C GLU A 196 9.18 -30.97 -17.17
N VAL A 197 10.35 -31.55 -16.91
CA VAL A 197 11.26 -31.09 -15.86
C VAL A 197 11.86 -29.71 -16.21
N SER A 198 12.18 -29.45 -17.49
CA SER A 198 12.66 -28.14 -17.96
C SER A 198 11.60 -27.05 -17.79
N MET A 199 10.38 -27.28 -18.28
CA MET A 199 9.26 -26.34 -18.15
C MET A 199 8.96 -26.03 -16.68
N THR A 200 8.96 -27.05 -15.81
CA THR A 200 8.78 -26.86 -14.37
C THR A 200 9.90 -26.01 -13.76
N THR A 201 11.14 -26.21 -14.21
CA THR A 201 12.31 -25.44 -13.77
C THR A 201 12.23 -23.99 -14.23
N GLU A 202 11.83 -23.76 -15.48
CA GLU A 202 11.59 -22.43 -16.05
C GLU A 202 10.53 -21.65 -15.26
N SER A 203 9.34 -22.23 -15.06
CA SER A 203 8.29 -21.61 -14.25
C SER A 203 8.74 -21.36 -12.80
N THR A 204 9.57 -22.26 -12.23
CA THR A 204 10.15 -22.03 -10.90
C THR A 204 11.06 -20.79 -10.90
N ILE A 205 11.88 -20.60 -11.92
CA ILE A 205 12.78 -19.44 -12.03
C ILE A 205 11.99 -18.14 -12.22
N GLU A 206 10.91 -18.16 -13.00
CA GLU A 206 9.99 -17.02 -13.13
C GLU A 206 9.35 -16.64 -11.79
N ILE A 207 8.86 -17.63 -11.04
CA ILE A 207 8.33 -17.43 -9.67
C ILE A 207 9.38 -16.75 -8.81
N LEU A 208 10.61 -17.28 -8.80
CA LEU A 208 11.70 -16.73 -7.99
C LEU A 208 12.03 -15.29 -8.39
N ASN A 209 12.06 -15.00 -9.69
CA ASN A 209 12.35 -13.67 -10.20
C ASN A 209 11.28 -12.64 -9.80
N SER A 210 10.03 -13.08 -9.63
CA SER A 210 8.96 -12.20 -9.14
C SER A 210 8.99 -12.04 -7.61
N ILE A 211 9.14 -13.12 -6.85
CA ILE A 211 9.12 -13.04 -5.38
C ILE A 211 10.34 -12.30 -4.81
N GLN A 212 11.47 -12.23 -5.53
CA GLN A 212 12.66 -11.51 -5.01
C GLN A 212 12.40 -10.01 -4.83
N GLU A 213 11.41 -9.47 -5.56
CA GLU A 213 11.00 -8.06 -5.49
C GLU A 213 9.99 -7.80 -4.34
N TRP A 214 9.51 -8.86 -3.67
CA TRP A 214 8.60 -8.72 -2.53
C TRP A 214 9.32 -8.13 -1.31
N PRO A 215 8.59 -7.62 -0.30
CA PRO A 215 9.23 -6.99 0.86
C PRO A 215 10.19 -7.97 1.57
N PRO A 216 11.43 -7.55 1.91
CA PRO A 216 12.44 -8.47 2.47
C PRO A 216 11.99 -9.20 3.74
N GLN A 217 11.22 -8.53 4.60
CA GLN A 217 10.66 -9.12 5.81
C GLN A 217 9.65 -10.25 5.53
N VAL A 218 8.97 -10.19 4.38
CA VAL A 218 8.05 -11.24 3.93
C VAL A 218 8.85 -12.42 3.39
N ILE A 219 9.81 -12.17 2.49
CA ILE A 219 10.66 -13.20 1.88
C ILE A 219 11.41 -14.00 2.94
N ALA A 220 11.94 -13.33 3.98
CA ALA A 220 12.70 -13.96 5.05
C ALA A 220 11.94 -15.09 5.76
N ALA A 221 10.60 -15.08 5.76
CA ALA A 221 9.80 -16.09 6.40
C ALA A 221 9.91 -17.48 5.75
N GLN A 222 10.19 -17.55 4.44
CA GLN A 222 10.24 -18.81 3.67
C GLN A 222 11.48 -18.98 2.80
N SER A 223 12.44 -18.04 2.84
CA SER A 223 13.62 -18.04 1.98
C SER A 223 14.37 -19.37 1.97
N ASN A 224 14.65 -19.97 3.13
CA ASN A 224 15.36 -21.24 3.23
C ASN A 224 14.61 -22.39 2.54
N ASN A 225 13.28 -22.46 2.73
CA ASN A 225 12.46 -23.51 2.13
C ASN A 225 12.41 -23.38 0.60
N ILE A 226 12.27 -22.13 0.13
CA ILE A 226 12.20 -21.81 -1.29
C ILE A 226 13.53 -22.13 -1.98
N VAL A 227 14.67 -21.71 -1.40
CA VAL A 227 16.00 -22.00 -1.93
C VAL A 227 16.28 -23.50 -1.99
N GLN A 228 16.00 -24.24 -0.91
CA GLN A 228 16.20 -25.70 -0.91
C GLN A 228 15.30 -26.42 -1.92
N SER A 229 14.08 -25.94 -2.11
CA SER A 229 13.17 -26.50 -3.12
C SER A 229 13.68 -26.25 -4.53
N PHE A 230 14.15 -25.03 -4.80
CA PHE A 230 14.77 -24.68 -6.08
C PHE A 230 16.01 -25.52 -6.39
N GLU A 231 16.92 -25.69 -5.43
CA GLU A 231 18.12 -26.51 -5.59
C GLU A 231 17.78 -27.96 -5.97
N ARG A 232 16.73 -28.54 -5.35
CA ARG A 232 16.26 -29.88 -5.67
C ARG A 232 15.63 -29.97 -7.07
N ILE A 233 14.82 -28.99 -7.44
CA ILE A 233 14.18 -28.94 -8.76
C ILE A 233 15.24 -28.87 -9.87
N VAL A 234 16.21 -27.96 -9.73
CA VAL A 234 17.34 -27.83 -10.65
C VAL A 234 18.22 -29.09 -10.66
N GLY A 235 18.49 -29.67 -9.49
CA GLY A 235 19.25 -30.91 -9.39
C GLY A 235 18.61 -32.06 -10.16
N ALA A 236 17.27 -32.16 -10.11
CA ALA A 236 16.53 -33.14 -10.86
C ALA A 236 16.66 -32.93 -12.38
N LEU A 237 16.58 -31.68 -12.86
CA LEU A 237 16.80 -31.36 -14.28
C LEU A 237 18.21 -31.79 -14.75
N ILE A 238 19.25 -31.41 -14.00
CA ILE A 238 20.64 -31.70 -14.40
C ILE A 238 20.92 -33.21 -14.38
N SER A 239 20.19 -33.97 -13.57
CA SER A 239 20.31 -35.44 -13.50
C SER A 239 19.63 -36.18 -14.66
N GLN A 240 18.80 -35.51 -15.46
CA GLN A 240 18.12 -36.12 -16.60
C GLN A 240 19.11 -36.57 -17.67
N GLU A 241 18.98 -37.82 -18.14
CA GLU A 241 19.92 -38.40 -19.10
C GLU A 241 20.03 -37.61 -20.41
N ASN A 242 18.92 -37.01 -20.85
CA ASN A 242 18.85 -36.25 -22.11
C ASN A 242 19.06 -34.74 -21.91
N PHE A 243 19.36 -34.27 -20.69
CA PHE A 243 19.64 -32.86 -20.46
C PHE A 243 20.98 -32.45 -21.08
N THR A 244 20.96 -31.37 -21.86
CA THR A 244 22.15 -30.83 -22.56
C THR A 244 22.52 -29.46 -22.03
N ASN A 245 21.60 -28.49 -22.14
CA ASN A 245 21.76 -27.17 -21.57
C ASN A 245 20.40 -26.53 -21.25
N LEU A 246 20.42 -25.56 -20.33
CA LEU A 246 19.34 -24.61 -20.10
C LEU A 246 19.98 -23.28 -19.70
N THR A 247 19.58 -22.18 -20.33
CA THR A 247 20.03 -20.84 -19.96
C THR A 247 18.81 -19.95 -19.85
N ILE A 248 18.59 -19.40 -18.66
CA ILE A 248 17.50 -18.48 -18.37
C ILE A 248 18.11 -17.21 -17.82
N ILE A 249 17.72 -16.08 -18.39
CA ILE A 249 18.15 -14.76 -17.94
C ILE A 249 16.91 -13.93 -17.69
N GLU A 250 16.58 -13.82 -16.41
CA GLU A 250 15.55 -12.95 -15.87
C GLU A 250 16.16 -11.69 -15.26
N THR A 251 15.31 -10.72 -14.92
CA THR A 251 15.76 -9.39 -14.46
C THR A 251 16.68 -9.47 -13.24
N GLY A 252 16.39 -10.33 -12.26
CA GLY A 252 17.26 -10.52 -11.09
C GLY A 252 17.85 -11.92 -10.94
N ILE A 253 17.57 -12.85 -11.87
CA ILE A 253 18.08 -14.22 -11.82
C ILE A 253 18.71 -14.59 -13.16
N ALA A 254 19.99 -14.97 -13.14
CA ALA A 254 20.62 -15.64 -14.26
C ALA A 254 20.93 -17.08 -13.86
N PHE A 255 20.41 -18.04 -14.62
CA PHE A 255 20.62 -19.47 -14.41
C PHE A 255 21.21 -20.12 -15.66
N GLN A 256 22.25 -20.92 -15.48
CA GLN A 256 22.85 -21.73 -16.55
C GLN A 256 23.11 -23.14 -16.05
N GLY A 257 22.46 -24.12 -16.67
CA GLY A 257 22.76 -25.53 -16.54
C GLY A 257 23.44 -26.04 -17.81
N LEU A 258 24.57 -26.73 -17.68
CA LEU A 258 25.32 -27.32 -18.79
C LEU A 258 25.76 -28.72 -18.40
N ARG A 259 25.41 -29.72 -19.22
CA ARG A 259 25.99 -31.05 -19.08
C ARG A 259 27.27 -31.12 -19.91
N VAL A 260 28.40 -31.25 -19.24
CA VAL A 260 29.70 -31.44 -19.88
C VAL A 260 29.92 -32.94 -20.07
N SER A 261 29.91 -33.39 -21.33
CA SER A 261 30.20 -34.76 -21.76
C SER A 261 31.69 -35.10 -21.66
#